data_AF-A0A0F9NKX1-F1
#
_entry.id   AF-A0A0F9NKX1-F1
#
_cell.length_a   1.000
_cell.length_b   1.000
_cell.length_c   1.000
_cell.angle_alpha   90.00
_cell.angle_beta   90.00
_cell.angle_gamma   90.00
#
_symmetry.space_group_name_H-M   'P 1'
#
loop_
_entity.id
_entity.type
_entity.pdbx_description
1 polymer ?
#
loop_
_entity_poly.entity_id
_entity_poly.type
_entity_poly.pdbx_seq_one_letter_code
_entity_poly.pdbx_strand_id
1 'polypeptide(L)' 'MSKKHKQYLGDAVYADWDGGHVILTTGDGVYESNRICLNDQVMAQLNDYFKRKQHGAQKNKSSDPT' A
#
# COMPACT_ATOMS: atom_id res chain seq x y z
N MET A 1 20.84 19.55 1.79
CA MET A 1 20.12 18.35 1.30
C MET A 1 18.67 18.49 1.75
N SER A 2 17.72 18.61 0.81
CA SER A 2 16.29 18.73 1.16
C SER A 2 15.84 17.40 1.76
N LYS A 3 15.40 17.38 3.03
CA LYS A 3 14.77 16.19 3.63
C LYS A 3 13.54 15.89 2.79
N LYS A 4 13.54 14.78 2.04
CA LYS A 4 12.29 14.26 1.46
C LYS A 4 11.36 13.97 2.65
N HIS A 5 10.30 14.76 2.75
CA HIS A 5 9.30 14.57 3.79
C HIS A 5 8.54 13.30 3.43
N LYS A 6 8.74 12.23 4.21
CA LYS A 6 7.94 11.03 4.07
C LYS A 6 6.46 11.37 4.24
N GLN A 7 5.62 10.86 3.36
CA GLN A 7 4.18 11.05 3.43
C GLN A 7 3.58 10.06 4.44
N TYR A 8 2.90 10.55 5.47
CA TYR A 8 2.16 9.68 6.39
C TYR A 8 0.93 9.09 5.70
N LEU A 9 0.77 7.76 5.78
CA LEU A 9 -0.35 7.02 5.17
C LEU A 9 -1.40 6.54 6.18
N GLY A 10 -1.14 6.71 7.49
CA GLY A 10 -1.97 6.14 8.55
C GLY A 10 -1.30 4.96 9.25
N ASP A 11 -1.78 4.59 10.43
CA ASP A 11 -1.34 3.41 11.19
C ASP A 11 0.18 3.28 11.35
N ALA A 12 0.83 4.41 11.68
CA ALA A 12 2.30 4.47 11.81
C ALA A 12 3.08 4.06 10.53
N VAL A 13 2.43 4.11 9.36
CA VAL A 13 3.03 3.85 8.04
C VAL A 13 3.35 5.16 7.32
N TYR A 14 4.53 5.21 6.72
CA TYR A 14 5.03 6.34 5.95
C TYR A 14 5.55 5.87 4.58
N ALA A 15 5.36 6.70 3.56
CA ALA A 15 5.84 6.45 2.20
C ALA A 15 6.88 7.50 1.77
N ASP A 16 7.87 7.07 1.00
CA ASP A 16 8.83 7.92 0.30
C ASP A 16 9.05 7.42 -1.13
N TRP A 17 9.56 8.28 -2.01
CA TRP A 17 9.94 7.96 -3.38
C TRP A 17 11.43 8.24 -3.58
N ASP A 18 12.23 7.21 -3.83
CA ASP A 18 13.68 7.38 -4.04
C ASP A 18 14.06 7.76 -5.48
N GLY A 19 13.15 7.63 -6.44
CA GLY A 19 13.42 7.80 -7.87
C GLY A 19 13.18 6.55 -8.71
N GLY A 20 13.00 5.38 -8.08
CA GLY A 20 12.63 4.14 -8.75
C GLY A 20 11.78 3.18 -7.90
N HIS A 21 11.62 3.45 -6.61
CA HIS A 21 10.84 2.63 -5.68
C HIS A 21 9.98 3.48 -4.76
N VAL A 22 8.78 2.97 -4.47
CA VAL A 22 8.00 3.43 -3.32
C VAL A 22 8.55 2.71 -2.10
N ILE A 23 9.05 3.47 -1.13
CA ILE A 23 9.57 2.95 0.13
C ILE A 23 8.48 3.12 1.18
N LEU A 24 7.98 2.02 1.72
CA LEU A 24 7.10 2.01 2.88
C LEU A 24 7.93 1.74 4.13
N THR A 25 7.79 2.58 5.14
CA THR A 25 8.40 2.39 6.46
C THR A 25 7.34 2.41 7.55
N THR A 26 7.42 1.49 8.50
CA THR A 26 6.57 1.49 9.70
C THR A 26 7.36 1.99 10.90
N GLY A 27 6.73 2.67 11.85
CA GLY A 27 7.39 3.08 13.09
C GLY A 27 6.69 4.20 13.86
N ASP A 28 7.10 4.41 15.11
CA ASP A 28 6.58 5.44 16.03
C ASP A 28 7.03 6.87 15.70
N GLY A 29 7.61 7.08 14.51
CA GLY A 29 8.18 8.36 14.09
C GLY A 29 9.60 8.61 14.60
N VAL A 30 10.15 7.76 15.47
CA VAL A 30 11.52 7.87 15.99
C VAL A 30 12.42 6.78 15.40
N TYR A 31 11.95 5.53 15.32
CA TYR A 31 12.68 4.42 14.71
C TYR A 31 11.83 3.70 13.65
N GLU A 32 12.45 3.37 12.52
CA GLU A 32 11.84 2.51 11.51
C GLU A 32 11.87 1.05 12.02
N SER A 33 10.71 0.45 12.24
CA SER A 33 10.59 -0.96 12.64
C SER A 33 10.65 -1.91 11.46
N ASN A 34 10.13 -1.50 10.30
CA ASN A 34 10.19 -2.26 9.06
C ASN A 34 10.32 -1.32 7.86
N ARG A 35 10.93 -1.83 6.78
CA ARG A 35 11.09 -1.14 5.52
C ARG A 35 10.80 -2.09 4.36
N ILE A 36 9.93 -1.68 3.45
CA ILE A 36 9.55 -2.41 2.24
C ILE A 36 9.77 -1.48 1.04
N CYS A 37 10.55 -1.93 0.04
CA CYS A 37 10.72 -1.20 -1.21
C CYS A 37 9.87 -1.88 -2.30
N LEU A 38 8.95 -1.13 -2.89
CA LEU A 38 8.09 -1.59 -3.97
C LEU A 38 8.62 -1.03 -5.29
N ASN A 39 9.06 -1.90 -6.19
CA ASN A 39 9.38 -1.53 -7.56
C ASN A 39 8.10 -1.41 -8.41
N ASP A 40 8.25 -0.92 -9.64
CA ASP A 40 7.13 -0.70 -10.56
C ASP A 40 6.30 -1.96 -10.83
N GLN A 41 6.95 -3.11 -10.97
CA GLN A 41 6.26 -4.39 -11.21
C GLN A 41 5.40 -4.80 -10.00
N VAL A 42 5.94 -4.69 -8.79
CA VAL A 42 5.21 -5.02 -7.56
C VAL A 42 4.07 -4.02 -7.35
N MET A 43 4.28 -2.73 -7.61
CA MET A 43 3.22 -1.71 -7.55
C MET A 43 2.08 -2.02 -8.53
N ALA A 44 2.39 -2.45 -9.75
CA ALA A 44 1.37 -2.86 -10.73
C ALA A 44 0.55 -4.05 -10.22
N GLN A 45 1.21 -5.09 -9.70
CA GLN A 45 0.53 -6.27 -9.15
C GLN A 45 -0.30 -5.96 -7.90
N LEU A 46 0.17 -5.06 -7.05
CA LEU A 46 -0.57 -4.60 -5.86
C LEU A 46 -1.84 -3.85 -6.26
N ASN A 47 -1.77 -2.98 -7.26
CA ASN A 47 -2.94 -2.29 -7.80
C ASN A 47 -3.97 -3.30 -8.37
N ASP A 48 -3.51 -4.29 -9.14
CA ASP A 48 -4.39 -5.33 -9.67
C ASP A 48 -5.02 -6.19 -8.56
N TYR A 49 -4.29 -6.45 -7.48
CA TYR A 49 -4.85 -7.08 -6.29
C TYR A 49 -5.99 -6.27 -5.68
N PHE A 50 -5.80 -4.95 -5.51
CA PHE A 50 -6.85 -4.07 -4.98
C PHE A 50 -8.07 -4.02 -5.88
N LYS A 51 -7.90 -3.90 -7.21
CA LYS A 51 -9.01 -3.95 -8.17
C LYS A 51 -9.82 -5.24 -8.02
N ARG A 52 -9.15 -6.40 -7.92
CA ARG A 52 -9.83 -7.70 -7.73
C ARG A 52 -10.64 -7.73 -6.42
N LYS A 53 -10.13 -7.15 -5.34
CA LYS A 53 -10.84 -7.08 -4.05
C LYS A 53 -12.05 -6.15 -4.10
N GLN A 54 -11.94 -5.00 -4.77
CA GLN A 54 -13.05 -4.06 -4.94
C GLN A 54 -14.17 -4.64 -5.81
N HIS A 55 -13.84 -5.38 -6.88
CA HIS A 55 -14.84 -6.00 -7.75
C HIS A 55 -15.37 -7.35 -7.23
N GLY A 56 -14.60 -8.08 -6.42
CA GLY A 56 -15.01 -9.35 -5.80
C GLY A 56 -16.00 -9.18 -4.64
N ALA A 57 -16.10 -7.98 -4.05
CA ALA A 57 -17.03 -7.69 -2.94
C ALA A 57 -18.52 -7.64 -3.36
N GLN A 58 -18.83 -7.65 -4.66
CA GLN A 58 -20.21 -7.55 -5.18
C GLN A 58 -20.88 -8.90 -5.49
N LYS A 59 -20.24 -10.05 -5.19
CA LYS A 59 -20.78 -11.39 -5.56
C LYS A 59 -21.36 -12.24 -4.43
N ASN A 60 -21.75 -11.66 -3.29
CA ASN A 60 -22.46 -12.38 -2.22
C ASN A 60 -23.77 -11.69 -1.79
N LYS A 61 -24.69 -11.39 -2.72
CA LYS A 61 -26.10 -11.12 -2.42
C LYS A 61 -26.98 -11.54 -3.62
N SER A 62 -27.26 -12.83 -3.73
CA SER A 62 -28.54 -13.39 -4.24
C SER A 62 -28.31 -14.81 -4.75
N SER A 63 -28.74 -15.80 -3.99
CA SER A 63 -29.45 -16.98 -4.50
C SER A 63 -29.83 -17.87 -3.34
N ASP A 64 -30.86 -17.49 -2.59
CA ASP A 64 -31.78 -18.49 -2.07
C ASP A 64 -32.89 -18.62 -3.12
N PRO A 65 -32.89 -19.66 -3.96
CA PRO A 65 -34.08 -20.04 -4.69
C PRO A 65 -35.05 -20.74 -3.72
N THR A 66 -36.26 -20.19 -3.70
CA THR A 66 -37.52 -20.68 -3.09
C THR A 66 -37.68 -22.20 -3.07
#